data_AF-A0A927NLR1-F1
#
_entry.id   AF-A0A927NLR1-F1
#
_cell.length_a   1.000
_cell.length_b   1.000
_cell.length_c   1.000
_cell.angle_alpha   90.00
_cell.angle_beta   90.00
_cell.angle_gamma   90.00
#
_symmetry.space_group_name_H-M   'P 1'
#
loop_
_entity.id
_entity.type
_entity.pdbx_description
1 polymer ?
#
loop_
_entity_poly.entity_id
_entity_poly.type
_entity_poly.pdbx_seq_one_letter_code
_entity_poly.pdbx_strand_id
1 'polypeptide(L)'
;MLQQQIRQDLKKIKEYFHYYEMIKRAVRNNTVIQMEQLVQKYTQMIQNAPKRLSDVFYGLYVGDNTQKKLSQEWNVTEKYIQILNKRLIVWLEQAITQEQKQ
;
A
#
# COMPACT_ATOMS: atom_id res chain seq x y z
N MET A 1 4.84 2.46 17.15
CA MET A 1 3.53 1.80 17.24
C MET A 1 2.71 1.99 15.96
N LEU A 2 2.47 3.22 15.48
CA LEU A 2 1.67 3.45 14.27
C LEU A 2 2.35 3.05 12.94
N GLN A 3 3.59 3.47 12.70
CA GLN A 3 4.31 3.04 11.48
C GLN A 3 4.46 1.52 11.33
N GLN A 4 4.50 0.78 12.45
CA GLN A 4 4.54 -0.68 12.40
C GLN A 4 3.20 -1.26 11.94
N GLN A 5 2.08 -0.70 12.41
CA GLN A 5 0.75 -1.06 11.94
C GLN A 5 0.61 -0.78 10.44
N ILE A 6 1.05 0.39 9.98
CA ILE A 6 1.05 0.75 8.56
C ILE A 6 1.82 -0.28 7.73
N ARG A 7 3.00 -0.71 8.19
CA ARG A 7 3.78 -1.75 7.49
C ARG A 7 3.04 -3.09 7.42
N GLN A 8 2.34 -3.48 8.48
CA GLN A 8 1.55 -4.71 8.49
C GLN A 8 0.34 -4.62 7.57
N ASP A 9 -0.35 -3.47 7.55
CA ASP A 9 -1.49 -3.23 6.67
C ASP A 9 -1.07 -3.23 5.20
N LEU A 10 0.03 -2.55 4.86
CA LEU A 10 0.59 -2.56 3.52
C LEU A 10 1.03 -3.96 3.08
N LYS A 11 1.53 -4.79 4.00
CA LYS A 11 1.83 -6.19 3.72
C LYS A 11 0.55 -6.98 3.38
N LYS A 12 -0.53 -6.80 4.15
CA LYS A 12 -1.83 -7.44 3.87
C LYS A 12 -2.43 -6.99 2.54
N ILE A 13 -2.30 -5.70 2.20
CA ILE A 13 -2.72 -5.17 0.89
C ILE A 13 -1.94 -5.87 -0.23
N LYS A 14 -0.62 -6.03 -0.06
CA LYS A 14 0.19 -6.78 -1.02
C LYS A 14 -0.24 -8.24 -1.14
N GLU A 15 -0.46 -8.92 -0.03
CA GLU A 15 -0.96 -10.30 0.01
C GLU A 15 -2.33 -10.42 -0.68
N TYR A 16 -3.23 -9.44 -0.49
CA TYR A 16 -4.52 -9.40 -1.18
C TYR A 16 -4.35 -9.39 -2.71
N PHE A 17 -3.47 -8.55 -3.24
CA PHE A 17 -3.24 -8.48 -4.69
C PHE A 17 -2.45 -9.68 -5.22
N HIS A 18 -1.54 -10.24 -4.42
CA HIS A 18 -0.84 -11.48 -4.75
C HIS A 18 -1.83 -12.65 -4.98
N TYR A 19 -2.90 -12.72 -4.17
CA TYR A 19 -3.92 -13.76 -4.25
C TYR A 19 -5.22 -13.30 -4.94
N TYR A 20 -5.19 -12.20 -5.68
CA TYR A 20 -6.39 -11.52 -6.19
C TYR A 20 -7.36 -12.45 -6.93
N GLU A 21 -6.84 -13.29 -7.83
CA GLU A 21 -7.65 -14.24 -8.61
C GLU A 21 -8.31 -15.32 -7.75
N MET A 22 -7.64 -15.77 -6.69
CA MET A 22 -8.22 -16.73 -5.74
C MET A 22 -9.32 -16.05 -4.91
N ILE A 23 -9.05 -14.84 -4.41
CA ILE A 23 -10.00 -14.07 -3.59
C ILE A 23 -11.26 -13.75 -4.39
N LYS A 24 -11.13 -13.36 -5.66
CA LYS A 24 -12.25 -13.06 -6.56
C LYS A 24 -13.18 -14.25 -6.80
N ARG A 25 -12.67 -15.48 -6.70
CA ARG A 25 -13.43 -16.73 -6.85
C ARG A 25 -14.00 -17.24 -5.52
N ALA A 26 -13.52 -16.74 -4.40
CA ALA A 26 -13.96 -17.17 -3.08
C ALA A 26 -15.37 -16.65 -2.77
N VAL A 27 -16.12 -17.38 -1.95
CA VAL A 27 -17.35 -16.87 -1.37
C VAL A 27 -17.00 -15.67 -0.49
N ARG A 28 -17.62 -14.52 -0.80
CA ARG A 28 -17.40 -13.28 -0.03
C ARG A 28 -17.76 -13.51 1.43
N ASN A 29 -16.75 -13.49 2.29
CA ASN A 29 -16.86 -13.71 3.72
C ASN A 29 -16.28 -12.52 4.48
N ASN A 30 -16.36 -12.56 5.81
CA ASN A 30 -15.88 -11.47 6.66
C ASN A 30 -14.39 -11.14 6.43
N THR A 31 -13.54 -12.14 6.17
CA THR A 31 -12.12 -11.93 5.87
C THR A 31 -11.91 -11.17 4.56
N VAL A 32 -12.61 -11.56 3.50
CA VAL A 32 -12.56 -10.86 2.20
C VAL A 32 -13.04 -9.41 2.36
N ILE A 33 -14.15 -9.19 3.06
CA ILE A 33 -14.70 -7.86 3.32
C ILE A 33 -13.69 -6.98 4.08
N GLN A 34 -13.03 -7.51 5.11
CA GLN A 34 -12.03 -6.76 5.87
C GLN A 34 -10.81 -6.39 5.02
N MET A 35 -10.37 -7.27 4.12
CA MET A 35 -9.29 -6.95 3.19
C MET A 35 -9.71 -5.89 2.18
N GLU A 36 -10.91 -5.99 1.59
CA GLU A 36 -11.47 -4.98 0.69
C GLU A 36 -11.54 -3.60 1.36
N GLN A 37 -12.03 -3.55 2.61
CA GLN A 37 -12.10 -2.32 3.39
C GLN A 37 -10.71 -1.73 3.68
N LEU A 38 -9.72 -2.59 3.97
CA LEU A 38 -8.34 -2.15 4.18
C LEU A 38 -7.74 -1.55 2.91
N VAL A 39 -7.91 -2.22 1.77
CA VAL A 39 -7.46 -1.73 0.46
C VAL A 39 -8.14 -0.40 0.14
N GLN A 40 -9.45 -0.30 0.35
CA GLN A 40 -10.22 0.93 0.11
C GLN A 40 -9.70 2.08 0.96
N LYS A 41 -9.52 1.88 2.28
CA LYS A 41 -9.01 2.90 3.20
C LYS A 41 -7.68 3.47 2.75
N TYR A 42 -6.69 2.62 2.47
CA TYR A 42 -5.36 3.09 2.06
C TYR A 42 -5.38 3.73 0.67
N THR A 43 -6.22 3.23 -0.24
CA THR A 43 -6.39 3.83 -1.57
C THR A 43 -6.97 5.24 -1.46
N GLN A 44 -7.98 5.45 -0.61
CA GLN A 44 -8.58 6.77 -0.36
C GLN A 44 -7.57 7.75 0.24
N MET A 45 -6.77 7.30 1.21
CA MET A 45 -5.68 8.13 1.74
C MET A 45 -4.75 8.54 0.58
N ILE A 46 -4.27 7.57 -0.20
CA ILE A 46 -3.28 7.81 -1.26
C ILE A 46 -3.79 8.70 -2.41
N GLN A 47 -5.11 8.88 -2.59
CA GLN A 47 -5.65 9.81 -3.59
C GLN A 47 -5.15 11.25 -3.41
N ASN A 48 -4.86 11.66 -2.17
CA ASN A 48 -4.36 13.01 -1.84
C ASN A 48 -2.84 13.07 -1.69
N ALA A 49 -2.13 11.96 -1.93
CA ALA A 49 -0.68 11.91 -1.78
C ALA A 49 0.04 12.56 -2.99
N PRO A 50 1.25 13.11 -2.80
CA PRO A 50 2.11 13.49 -3.91
C PRO A 50 2.28 12.34 -4.90
N LYS A 51 2.22 12.65 -6.20
CA LYS A 51 2.19 11.65 -7.29
C LYS A 51 3.21 10.52 -7.12
N ARG A 52 4.46 10.81 -6.79
CA ARG A 52 5.51 9.78 -6.63
C ARG A 52 5.26 8.82 -5.45
N LEU A 53 4.59 9.25 -4.39
CA LEU A 53 4.23 8.36 -3.28
C LEU A 53 3.05 7.46 -3.67
N SER A 54 2.09 8.01 -4.40
CA SER A 54 0.98 7.26 -5.00
C SER A 54 1.49 6.21 -5.97
N ASP A 55 2.37 6.60 -6.90
CA ASP A 55 3.01 5.69 -7.86
C ASP A 55 3.74 4.53 -7.14
N VAL A 56 4.43 4.78 -6.01
CA VAL A 56 5.11 3.73 -5.23
C VAL A 56 4.14 2.84 -4.46
N PHE A 57 3.04 3.40 -3.95
CA PHE A 57 1.99 2.61 -3.33
C PHE A 57 1.41 1.59 -4.32
N TYR A 58 1.00 2.07 -5.49
CA TYR A 58 0.47 1.20 -6.54
C TYR A 58 1.53 0.23 -7.06
N GLY A 59 2.76 0.68 -7.27
CA GLY A 59 3.83 -0.18 -7.77
C GLY A 59 4.19 -1.32 -6.82
N LEU A 60 4.42 -1.03 -5.53
CA LEU A 60 4.89 -2.04 -4.57
C LEU A 60 3.79 -2.91 -3.98
N TYR A 61 2.61 -2.35 -3.72
CA TYR A 61 1.57 -3.02 -2.93
C TYR A 61 0.40 -3.50 -3.79
N VAL A 62 -0.05 -2.70 -4.75
CA VAL A 62 -1.13 -3.12 -5.67
C VAL A 62 -0.61 -3.98 -6.82
N GLY A 63 0.55 -3.60 -7.38
CA GLY A 63 1.22 -4.33 -8.46
C GLY A 63 2.09 -5.50 -7.99
N ASP A 64 2.07 -5.82 -6.69
CA ASP A 64 2.84 -6.91 -6.06
C ASP A 64 4.37 -6.87 -6.35
N ASN A 65 4.93 -5.74 -6.79
CA ASN A 65 6.34 -5.70 -7.15
C ASN A 65 7.27 -5.76 -5.93
N THR A 66 8.43 -6.38 -6.11
CA THR A 66 9.57 -6.17 -5.21
C THR A 66 10.18 -4.80 -5.47
N GLN A 67 10.92 -4.25 -4.51
CA GLN A 67 11.60 -2.96 -4.70
C GLN A 67 12.62 -3.02 -5.85
N LYS A 68 13.30 -4.16 -5.99
CA LYS A 68 14.19 -4.44 -7.11
C LYS A 68 13.46 -4.41 -8.45
N LYS A 69 12.34 -5.16 -8.59
CA LYS A 69 11.55 -5.19 -9.83
C LYS A 69 11.03 -3.81 -10.20
N LEU A 70 10.42 -3.10 -9.24
CA LEU A 70 9.91 -1.75 -9.48
C LEU A 70 11.02 -0.76 -9.88
N SER A 71 12.21 -0.89 -9.28
CA SER A 71 13.35 -0.04 -9.64
C SER A 71 13.84 -0.26 -11.07
N GLN A 72 13.80 -1.51 -11.54
CA GLN A 72 14.14 -1.86 -12.92
C GLN A 72 13.09 -1.30 -13.89
N GLU A 73 11.80 -1.48 -13.59
CA GLU A 73 10.69 -0.94 -14.41
C GLU A 73 10.75 0.59 -14.53
N TRP A 74 11.18 1.28 -13.47
CA TRP A 74 11.27 2.75 -13.45
C TRP A 74 12.62 3.30 -13.88
N ASN A 75 13.58 2.43 -14.21
CA ASN A 75 14.96 2.80 -14.52
C ASN A 75 15.61 3.69 -13.44
N VAL A 76 15.45 3.31 -12.18
CA VAL A 76 16.00 3.99 -10.99
C VAL A 76 16.73 2.99 -10.09
N THR A 77 17.42 3.48 -9.08
CA THR A 77 18.06 2.59 -8.09
C THR A 77 17.03 2.01 -7.13
N GLU A 78 17.27 0.78 -6.66
CA GLU A 78 16.46 0.19 -5.58
C GLU A 78 16.46 1.08 -4.33
N LYS A 79 17.58 1.78 -4.07
CA LYS A 79 17.70 2.75 -2.97
C LYS A 79 16.70 3.90 -3.09
N TYR A 80 16.43 4.37 -4.31
CA TYR A 80 15.43 5.41 -4.53
C TYR A 80 14.02 4.93 -4.18
N ILE A 81 13.67 3.70 -4.56
CA ILE A 81 12.40 3.07 -4.17
C ILE A 81 12.30 2.90 -2.65
N GLN A 82 13.39 2.51 -1.97
CA GLN A 82 13.44 2.46 -0.50
C GLN A 82 13.14 3.82 0.15
N ILE A 83 13.70 4.90 -0.40
CA ILE A 83 13.47 6.27 0.10
C ILE A 83 12.01 6.67 -0.10
N LEU A 84 11.44 6.44 -1.29
CA LEU A 84 10.04 6.73 -1.55
C LEU A 84 9.10 5.92 -0.66
N ASN A 85 9.41 4.64 -0.42
CA ASN A 85 8.62 3.80 0.47
C ASN A 85 8.67 4.31 1.93
N LYS A 86 9.83 4.76 2.41
CA LYS A 86 9.94 5.40 3.73
C LYS A 86 9.10 6.68 3.80
N ARG A 87 9.13 7.52 2.76
CA ARG A 87 8.33 8.75 2.69
C ARG A 87 6.83 8.46 2.62
N LEU A 88 6.43 7.41 1.90
CA LEU A 88 5.06 6.93 1.84
C LEU A 88 4.53 6.56 3.23
N ILE A 89 5.31 5.83 4.02
CA ILE A 89 4.91 5.44 5.39
C ILE A 89 4.75 6.67 6.30
N VAL A 90 5.66 7.65 6.20
CA VAL A 90 5.53 8.91 6.95
C VAL A 90 4.29 9.70 6.53
N TRP A 91 4.01 9.75 5.22
CA TRP A 91 2.83 10.43 4.70
C TRP A 91 1.53 9.77 5.19
N LEU A 92 1.46 8.43 5.17
CA LEU A 92 0.30 7.67 5.69
C LEU A 92 0.11 7.88 7.19
N GLU A 93 1.20 7.93 7.96
CA GLU A 93 1.14 8.24 9.39
C GLU A 93 0.54 9.62 9.65
N GLN A 94 0.94 10.63 8.88
CA GLN A 94 0.38 11.98 8.96
C GLN A 94 -1.11 12.00 8.58
N ALA A 95 -1.49 11.34 7.49
CA ALA A 95 -2.89 11.26 7.03
C ALA A 95 -3.80 10.62 8.10
N ILE A 96 -3.38 9.49 8.68
CA ILE A 96 -4.12 8.81 9.77
C ILE A 96 -4.23 9.69 11.00
N THR A 97 -3.16 10.39 11.37
CA THR A 97 -3.15 11.28 12.54
C THR A 97 -4.05 12.50 12.34
N GLN A 98 -4.24 12.95 11.11
CA GLN A 98 -5.15 14.06 10.78
C GLN A 98 -6.62 13.61 10.77
N GLU A 99 -6.94 12.43 10.24
CA GLU A 99 -8.28 11.84 10.33
C GLU A 99 -8.75 11.68 11.78
N GLN A 100 -7.87 11.26 12.69
CA GLN A 100 -8.22 11.04 14.10
C GLN A 100 -8.51 12.33 14.89
N LYS A 101 -8.23 13.50 14.31
CA LYS A 101 -8.47 14.81 14.94
C LYS A 101 -9.78 15.49 14.48
N GLN A 102 -10.47 14.89 13.51
CA GLN A 102 -11.76 15.33 13.00
C GLN A 102 -12.89 14.58 13.70
#